data_AF-A0A944YGF1-F1
#
_entry.id   AF-A0A944YGF1-F1
#
_cell.length_a   1.000
_cell.length_b   1.000
_cell.length_c   1.000
_cell.angle_alpha   90.00
_cell.angle_beta   90.00
_cell.angle_gamma   90.00
#
_symmetry.space_group_name_H-M   'P 1'
#
loop_
_entity.id
_entity.type
_entity.pdbx_description
1 polymer ?
#
loop_
_entity_poly.entity_id
_entity_poly.type
_entity_poly.pdbx_seq_one_letter_code
_entity_poly.pdbx_strand_id
1 'polypeptide(L)'
;MLITTLVIVGVLIVLVMIIVGIYNKLVTLKNRFENAFSQIEVQLQRRYDLIPNLIETVKGYMKHEKETLEAVIQARNQAQSSLKAASQNPGDAGAIASLAGAEGMLGGALGRIFAL
;
A
#
# COMPACT_ATOMS: atom_id res chain seq x y z
N MET A 1 -53.08 23.27 1.96
CA MET A 1 -51.84 23.99 2.30
C MET A 1 -51.02 23.22 3.33
N LEU A 2 -51.49 23.00 4.57
CA LEU A 2 -50.72 22.34 5.64
C LEU A 2 -50.29 20.89 5.31
N ILE A 3 -51.19 20.07 4.75
CA ILE A 3 -50.89 18.69 4.34
C ILE A 3 -49.80 18.66 3.25
N THR A 4 -49.90 19.53 2.24
CA THR A 4 -48.92 19.65 1.16
C THR A 4 -47.53 20.03 1.70
N THR A 5 -47.47 20.98 2.65
CA THR A 5 -46.22 21.36 3.32
C THR A 5 -45.61 20.18 4.10
N LEU A 6 -46.41 19.41 4.83
CA LEU A 6 -45.94 18.23 5.57
C LEU A 6 -45.38 17.15 4.65
N VAL A 7 -46.03 16.91 3.51
CA VAL A 7 -45.53 15.94 2.50
C VAL A 7 -44.18 16.38 1.94
N ILE A 8 -44.04 17.67 1.58
CA ILE A 8 -42.77 18.21 1.07
C ILE A 8 -41.65 18.09 2.12
N VAL A 9 -41.94 18.44 3.38
CA VAL A 9 -40.98 18.31 4.48
C VAL A 9 -40.60 16.84 4.71
N GLY A 10 -41.56 15.92 4.69
CA GLY A 10 -41.30 14.48 4.82
C GLY A 10 -40.38 13.97 3.72
N VAL A 11 -40.62 14.35 2.46
CA VAL A 11 -39.75 13.98 1.33
C VAL A 11 -38.35 14.56 1.49
N LEU A 12 -38.22 15.83 1.90
CA LEU A 12 -36.92 16.45 2.14
C LEU A 12 -36.13 15.72 3.25
N ILE A 13 -36.80 15.34 4.33
CA ILE A 13 -36.17 14.60 5.43
C ILE A 13 -35.65 13.24 4.91
N VAL A 14 -36.45 12.50 4.14
CA VAL A 14 -36.02 11.23 3.54
C VAL A 14 -34.81 11.42 2.63
N LEU A 15 -34.82 12.47 1.79
CA LEU A 15 -33.72 12.77 0.88
C LEU A 15 -32.42 13.09 1.65
N VAL A 16 -32.50 13.89 2.71
CA VAL A 16 -31.36 14.19 3.59
C VAL A 16 -30.83 12.91 4.25
N MET A 17 -31.72 12.04 4.76
CA MET A 17 -31.29 10.78 5.37
C MET A 17 -30.54 9.87 4.39
N ILE A 18 -30.97 9.81 3.12
CA ILE A 18 -30.28 9.04 2.08
C ILE A 18 -28.87 9.59 1.84
N ILE A 19 -28.73 10.92 1.69
CA ILE A 19 -27.43 11.56 1.45
C ILE A 19 -26.46 11.27 2.62
N VAL A 20 -26.94 11.43 3.85
CA VAL A 20 -26.13 11.14 5.06
C VAL A 20 -25.72 9.67 5.10
N GLY A 21 -26.65 8.76 4.78
CA GLY A 21 -26.35 7.32 4.72
C GLY A 21 -25.27 6.97 3.71
N ILE A 22 -25.34 7.54 2.49
CA ILE A 22 -24.32 7.33 1.45
C ILE A 22 -22.97 7.89 1.88
N TYR A 23 -22.94 9.11 2.42
CA TYR A 23 -21.70 9.75 2.88
C TYR A 23 -21.00 8.91 3.96
N ASN A 24 -21.74 8.47 4.99
CA ASN A 24 -21.20 7.64 6.06
C ASN A 24 -20.65 6.30 5.54
N LYS A 25 -21.34 5.69 4.57
CA LYS A 25 -20.87 4.46 3.92
C LYS A 25 -19.57 4.68 3.17
N LEU A 26 -19.45 5.77 2.41
CA LEU A 26 -18.22 6.09 1.68
C LEU A 26 -17.04 6.33 2.62
N VAL A 27 -17.24 7.08 3.71
CA VAL A 27 -16.20 7.31 4.73
C VAL A 27 -15.78 5.99 5.38
N THR A 28 -16.72 5.12 5.69
CA THR A 28 -16.42 3.80 6.28
C THR A 28 -15.60 2.94 5.33
N LEU A 29 -15.95 2.90 4.04
CA LEU A 29 -15.20 2.19 3.02
C LEU A 29 -13.80 2.80 2.82
N LYS A 30 -13.69 4.14 2.88
CA LYS A 30 -12.41 4.86 2.84
C LYS A 30 -11.49 4.37 3.95
N ASN A 31 -11.95 4.46 5.20
CA ASN A 31 -11.15 4.05 6.36
C ASN A 31 -10.80 2.55 6.30
N ARG A 32 -11.72 1.71 5.80
CA ARG A 32 -11.46 0.27 5.67
C ARG A 32 -10.31 -0.02 4.70
N PHE A 33 -10.24 0.65 3.55
CA PHE A 33 -9.15 0.42 2.61
C PHE A 33 -7.81 0.97 3.13
N GLU A 34 -7.80 2.15 3.76
CA GLU A 34 -6.58 2.73 4.35
C GLU A 34 -6.03 1.83 5.47
N ASN A 35 -6.90 1.28 6.32
CA ASN A 35 -6.51 0.33 7.36
C ASN A 35 -5.95 -0.97 6.76
N ALA A 36 -6.56 -1.48 5.69
CA ALA A 36 -6.05 -2.67 5.01
C ALA A 36 -4.67 -2.41 4.39
N PHE A 37 -4.46 -1.23 3.79
CA PHE A 37 -3.17 -0.85 3.24
C PHE A 37 -2.10 -0.71 4.33
N SER A 38 -2.41 -0.10 5.48
CA SER A 38 -1.47 0.01 6.60
C SER A 38 -0.97 -1.36 7.09
N GLN A 39 -1.82 -2.39 7.06
CA GLN A 39 -1.39 -3.76 7.38
C GLN A 39 -0.36 -4.27 6.36
N ILE A 40 -0.56 -4.01 5.06
CA ILE A 40 0.38 -4.36 4.00
C ILE A 40 1.70 -3.61 4.19
N GLU A 41 1.63 -2.31 4.47
CA GLU A 41 2.79 -1.45 4.72
C GLU A 41 3.68 -2.02 5.82
N VAL A 42 3.10 -2.41 6.96
CA VAL A 42 3.85 -3.00 8.07
C VAL A 42 4.57 -4.28 7.65
N GLN A 43 3.92 -5.13 6.83
CA GLN A 43 4.54 -6.37 6.36
C GLN A 43 5.69 -6.10 5.38
N LEU A 44 5.50 -5.18 4.44
CA LEU A 44 6.53 -4.78 3.48
C LEU A 44 7.72 -4.14 4.19
N GLN A 45 7.46 -3.25 5.14
CA GLN A 45 8.48 -2.62 5.97
C GLN A 45 9.30 -3.66 6.73
N ARG A 46 8.64 -4.60 7.42
CA ARG A 46 9.33 -5.72 8.10
C ARG A 46 10.19 -6.53 7.12
N ARG A 47 9.71 -6.80 5.91
CA ARG A 47 10.48 -7.50 4.88
C ARG A 47 11.75 -6.72 4.52
N TYR A 48 11.64 -5.41 4.30
CA TYR A 48 12.78 -4.56 3.98
C TYR A 48 13.78 -4.47 5.12
N ASP A 49 13.33 -4.47 6.37
CA ASP A 49 14.19 -4.41 7.55
C ASP A 49 14.98 -5.71 7.75
N LEU A 50 14.47 -6.84 7.26
CA LEU A 50 15.14 -8.14 7.33
C LEU A 50 16.14 -8.39 6.19
N ILE A 51 16.03 -7.68 5.06
CA ILE A 51 16.94 -7.88 3.90
C ILE A 51 18.41 -7.64 4.25
N PRO A 52 18.81 -6.60 4.99
CA PRO A 52 20.20 -6.42 5.40
C PRO A 52 20.77 -7.62 6.17
N ASN A 53 19.97 -8.20 7.09
CA ASN A 53 20.37 -9.39 7.84
C ASN A 53 20.53 -10.60 6.89
N LEU A 54 19.62 -10.77 5.93
CA LEU A 54 19.75 -11.81 4.91
C LEU A 54 21.05 -11.65 4.10
N ILE A 55 21.34 -10.42 3.63
CA ILE A 55 22.56 -10.11 2.87
C ILE A 55 23.80 -10.46 3.68
N GLU A 56 23.85 -10.09 4.96
CA GLU A 56 24.97 -10.40 5.84
C GLU A 56 25.22 -11.91 5.95
N THR A 57 24.15 -12.71 6.09
CA THR A 57 24.28 -14.17 6.17
C THR A 57 24.79 -14.81 4.88
N VAL A 58 24.36 -14.35 3.70
CA VAL A 58 24.77 -14.92 2.41
C VAL A 58 26.12 -14.36 1.92
N LYS A 59 26.51 -13.16 2.35
CA LYS A 59 27.77 -12.50 1.96
C LYS A 59 29.00 -13.35 2.26
N GLY A 60 28.96 -14.18 3.32
CA GLY A 60 30.04 -15.10 3.66
C GLY A 60 30.22 -16.24 2.65
N TYR A 61 29.13 -16.68 2.01
CA TYR A 61 29.11 -17.73 0.99
C TYR A 61 29.29 -17.17 -0.43
N MET A 62 28.90 -15.91 -0.65
CA MET A 62 28.86 -15.25 -1.95
C MET A 62 30.00 -14.22 -2.12
N LYS A 63 31.24 -14.58 -1.75
CA LYS A 63 32.38 -13.63 -1.63
C LYS A 63 32.75 -12.88 -2.92
N HIS A 64 32.38 -13.43 -4.08
CA HIS A 64 32.67 -12.84 -5.40
C HIS A 64 31.45 -12.18 -6.06
N GLU A 65 30.28 -12.24 -5.42
CA GLU A 65 28.99 -11.80 -5.98
C GLU A 65 28.59 -10.40 -5.51
N LYS A 66 29.52 -9.44 -5.55
CA LYS A 66 29.26 -8.07 -5.09
C LYS A 66 28.15 -7.40 -5.90
N GLU A 67 28.18 -7.55 -7.22
CA GLU A 67 27.18 -6.95 -8.12
C GLU A 67 25.76 -7.46 -7.81
N THR A 68 25.62 -8.76 -7.55
CA THR A 68 24.34 -9.37 -7.18
C THR A 68 23.81 -8.81 -5.85
N LEU A 69 24.67 -8.68 -4.84
CA LEU A 69 24.28 -8.11 -3.54
C LEU A 69 23.95 -6.61 -3.63
N GLU A 70 24.70 -5.85 -4.42
CA GLU A 70 24.45 -4.42 -4.68
C GLU A 70 23.10 -4.22 -5.38
N ALA A 71 22.77 -5.05 -6.38
CA ALA A 71 21.48 -5.02 -7.06
C ALA A 71 20.31 -5.24 -6.10
N VAL A 72 20.47 -6.12 -5.10
CA VAL A 72 19.45 -6.38 -4.08
C VAL A 72 19.29 -5.19 -3.13
N ILE A 73 20.39 -4.57 -2.71
CA ILE A 73 20.37 -3.35 -1.89
C ILE A 73 19.66 -2.22 -2.63
N GLN A 74 19.99 -2.02 -3.92
CA GLN A 74 19.36 -1.00 -4.75
C GLN A 74 17.86 -1.27 -4.91
N ALA A 75 17.48 -2.51 -5.23
CA ALA A 75 16.08 -2.89 -5.38
C ALA A 75 15.30 -2.72 -4.07
N ARG A 76 15.89 -3.06 -2.92
CA ARG A 76 15.32 -2.82 -1.59
C ARG A 76 15.07 -1.32 -1.37
N ASN A 77 16.06 -0.48 -1.62
CA ASN A 77 15.95 0.96 -1.40
C ASN A 77 14.87 1.58 -2.31
N GLN A 78 14.77 1.11 -3.56
CA GLN A 78 13.71 1.53 -4.47
C GLN A 78 12.33 1.09 -3.98
N ALA A 79 12.17 -0.16 -3.53
CA ALA A 79 10.92 -0.67 -2.98
C ALA A 79 10.49 0.08 -1.70
N GLN A 80 11.45 0.40 -0.82
CA GLN A 80 11.21 1.19 0.37
C GLN A 80 10.79 2.63 0.05
N SER A 81 11.42 3.26 -0.94
CA SER A 81 11.07 4.60 -1.39
C SER A 81 9.66 4.64 -2.00
N SER A 82 9.35 3.68 -2.88
CA SER A 82 8.01 3.55 -3.47
C SER A 82 6.93 3.23 -2.43
N LEU A 83 7.25 2.45 -1.40
CA LEU A 83 6.34 2.19 -0.28
C LEU A 83 6.04 3.50 0.45
N LYS A 84 7.05 4.31 0.78
CA LYS A 84 6.86 5.59 1.45
C LYS A 84 5.96 6.54 0.65
N ALA A 85 6.08 6.56 -0.67
CA ALA A 85 5.20 7.33 -1.54
C ALA A 85 3.75 6.81 -1.50
N ALA A 86 3.57 5.49 -1.59
CA ALA A 86 2.26 4.85 -1.50
C ALA A 86 1.60 5.05 -0.12
N SER A 87 2.37 5.07 0.97
CA SER A 87 1.86 5.35 2.32
C SER A 87 1.31 6.76 2.49
N GLN A 88 1.81 7.75 1.75
CA GLN A 88 1.29 9.12 1.81
C GLN A 88 -0.10 9.23 1.19
N ASN A 89 -0.35 8.47 0.12
CA ASN A 89 -1.66 8.40 -0.51
C ASN A 89 -1.92 7.00 -1.09
N PRO A 90 -2.45 6.08 -0.28
CA PRO A 90 -2.74 4.72 -0.74
C PRO A 90 -3.84 4.63 -1.80
N GLY A 91 -4.60 5.72 -2.00
CA GLY A 91 -5.60 5.84 -3.05
C GLY A 91 -5.03 6.29 -4.40
N ASP A 92 -3.74 6.66 -4.46
CA ASP A 92 -3.07 7.01 -5.72
C ASP A 92 -2.67 5.75 -6.48
N ALA A 93 -3.40 5.47 -7.57
CA ALA A 93 -3.11 4.35 -8.46
C ALA A 93 -1.69 4.37 -9.03
N GLY A 94 -1.11 5.55 -9.27
CA GLY A 94 0.25 5.69 -9.77
C GLY A 94 1.29 5.29 -8.71
N ALA A 95 1.09 5.71 -7.47
CA ALA A 95 1.96 5.34 -6.35
C ALA A 95 1.91 3.82 -6.08
N ILE A 96 0.72 3.22 -6.12
CA ILE A 96 0.54 1.77 -5.95
C ILE A 96 1.15 0.98 -7.11
N ALA A 97 1.00 1.45 -8.35
CA ALA A 97 1.64 0.82 -9.51
C ALA A 97 3.18 0.88 -9.42
N SER A 98 3.73 2.02 -8.99
CA SER A 98 5.17 2.17 -8.75
C SER A 98 5.68 1.24 -7.66
N LEU A 99 4.93 1.11 -6.55
CA LEU A 99 5.23 0.15 -5.49
C LEU A 99 5.22 -1.29 -6.02
N ALA A 100 4.19 -1.69 -6.78
CA ALA A 100 4.12 -3.02 -7.36
C ALA A 100 5.30 -3.32 -8.32
N GLY A 101 5.70 -2.34 -9.13
CA GLY A 101 6.88 -2.47 -9.99
C GLY A 101 8.18 -2.62 -9.20
N ALA A 102 8.38 -1.82 -8.16
CA ALA A 102 9.55 -1.90 -7.29
C ALA A 102 9.63 -3.23 -6.52
N GLU A 103 8.48 -3.72 -6.06
CA GLU A 103 8.34 -5.03 -5.42
C GLU A 103 8.68 -6.18 -6.38
N GLY A 104 8.29 -6.08 -7.65
CA GLY A 104 8.67 -7.04 -8.69
C GLY A 104 10.17 -7.05 -8.95
N MET A 105 10.81 -5.89 -9.03
CA MET A 105 12.27 -5.78 -9.18
C MET A 105 13.01 -6.38 -7.98
N LEU A 106 12.55 -6.10 -6.76
CA LEU A 106 13.12 -6.67 -5.54
C LEU A 106 12.94 -8.20 -5.49
N GLY A 107 11.75 -8.70 -5.83
CA GLY A 107 11.50 -10.14 -5.94
C GLY A 107 12.43 -10.82 -6.94
N GLY A 108 12.64 -10.21 -8.11
CA GLY A 108 13.60 -10.72 -9.11
C GLY A 108 15.05 -10.69 -8.63
N ALA A 109 15.46 -9.65 -7.91
CA ALA A 109 16.81 -9.54 -7.34
C ALA A 109 17.06 -10.59 -6.24
N LEU A 110 16.08 -10.79 -5.34
CA LEU A 110 16.14 -11.85 -4.33
C LEU A 110 16.14 -13.24 -4.97
N GLY A 111 15.35 -13.45 -6.02
CA GLY A 111 15.32 -14.71 -6.77
C GLY A 111 16.69 -15.11 -7.35
N ARG A 112 17.50 -14.13 -7.79
CA ARG A 112 18.87 -14.38 -8.26
C ARG A 112 19.80 -14.86 -7.14
N ILE A 113 19.66 -14.35 -5.91
CA ILE A 113 20.44 -14.85 -4.75
C ILE A 113 20.12 -16.32 -4.47
N PHE A 114 18.85 -16.72 -4.57
CA PHE A 114 18.46 -18.12 -4.30
C PHE A 114 18.86 -19.11 -5.40
N ALA A 115 19.17 -18.62 -6.59
CA ALA A 115 19.56 -19.44 -7.74
C ALA A 115 21.09 -19.69 -7.83
N LEU A 116 21.89 -19.04 -6.98
CA LEU A 116 23.35 -19.15 -6.89
C LEU A 116 23.75 -20.11 -5.77
#